data_AF-A0A520ZX82-F1
#
_entry.id   AF-A0A520ZX82-F1
#
_cell.length_a   1.000
_cell.length_b   1.000
_cell.length_c   1.000
_cell.angle_alpha   90.00
_cell.angle_beta   90.00
_cell.angle_gamma   90.00
#
_symmetry.space_group_name_H-M   'P 1'
#
loop_
_entity.id
_entity.type
_entity.pdbx_description
1 polymer ?
#
loop_
_entity_poly.entity_id
_entity_poly.type
_entity_poly.pdbx_seq_one_letter_code
_entity_poly.pdbx_strand_id
1 'polypeptide(L)'
;MRIIKISLLVIWVLLLGLLIQRDYFVRTLDTREVMALERDRRVEYQSIYFKDEKIGYVENQFLPQDDQTLKIRQQARMELMISEQTHPVELNLEAVLGSQSDLRSFEFSFTSPFYRMRANGTVQGDTVIFELDTGNSVVSDKIVLDGPPRLSTSRRSYLLGEDIEVGEKLKIPWFDPFSLTGKESVIEYKGREKVLINDRVY
;
A
#
# COMPACT_ATOMS: atom_id res chain seq x y z
N MET A 1 -51.07 46.71 -2.62
CA MET A 1 -49.70 46.71 -2.02
C MET A 1 -49.48 45.69 -0.91
N ARG A 2 -50.42 45.44 0.02
CA ARG A 2 -50.23 44.46 1.13
C ARG A 2 -50.08 43.01 0.66
N ILE A 3 -50.86 42.58 -0.33
CA ILE A 3 -50.85 41.21 -0.86
C ILE A 3 -49.50 40.85 -1.48
N ILE A 4 -48.89 41.78 -2.24
CA ILE A 4 -47.56 41.60 -2.86
C ILE A 4 -46.46 41.45 -1.80
N LYS A 5 -46.55 42.21 -0.69
CA LYS A 5 -45.59 42.08 0.42
C LYS A 5 -45.71 40.72 1.11
N ILE A 6 -46.94 40.23 1.29
CA ILE A 6 -47.18 38.91 1.91
C ILE A 6 -46.67 37.79 1.00
N SER A 7 -46.93 37.85 -0.31
CA SER A 7 -46.45 36.82 -1.24
C SER A 7 -44.92 36.77 -1.31
N LEU A 8 -44.26 37.94 -1.27
CA LEU A 8 -42.80 38.02 -1.24
C LEU A 8 -42.23 37.37 0.04
N LEU A 9 -42.88 37.60 1.18
CA LEU A 9 -42.47 37.05 2.47
C LEU A 9 -42.63 35.51 2.51
N VAL A 10 -43.74 35.00 1.98
CA VAL A 10 -43.99 33.55 1.89
C VAL A 10 -42.97 32.88 0.96
N ILE A 11 -42.71 33.46 -0.22
CA ILE A 11 -41.68 32.94 -1.14
C ILE A 11 -40.31 32.96 -0.49
N TRP A 12 -39.98 34.03 0.25
CA TRP A 12 -38.70 34.13 0.94
C TRP A 12 -38.55 33.04 2.02
N VAL A 13 -39.58 32.80 2.84
CA VAL A 13 -39.55 31.73 3.86
C VAL A 13 -39.45 30.35 3.20
N LEU A 14 -40.14 30.14 2.08
CA LEU A 14 -40.10 28.86 1.35
C LEU A 14 -38.73 28.62 0.72
N LEU A 15 -38.11 29.64 0.12
CA LEU A 15 -36.75 29.57 -0.39
C LEU A 15 -35.72 29.37 0.74
N LEU A 16 -35.91 30.03 1.89
CA LEU A 16 -35.06 29.84 3.07
C LEU A 16 -35.17 28.40 3.59
N GLY A 17 -36.38 27.85 3.67
CA GLY A 17 -36.63 26.47 4.06
C GLY A 17 -35.98 25.47 3.11
N LEU A 18 -36.13 25.68 1.80
CA LEU A 18 -35.46 24.87 0.78
C LEU A 18 -33.93 24.96 0.87
N LEU A 19 -33.38 26.14 1.15
CA LEU A 19 -31.94 26.34 1.30
C LEU A 19 -31.41 25.59 2.52
N ILE A 20 -32.09 25.68 3.66
CA ILE A 20 -31.72 24.96 4.89
C ILE A 20 -31.82 23.45 4.66
N GLN A 21 -32.87 22.96 4.01
CA GLN A 21 -33.00 21.54 3.70
C GLN A 21 -31.91 21.04 2.74
N ARG A 22 -31.45 21.89 1.81
CA ARG A 22 -30.37 21.51 0.90
C ARG A 22 -29.00 21.50 1.58
N ASP A 23 -28.70 22.53 2.37
CA ASP A 23 -27.33 22.77 2.87
C ASP A 23 -27.09 22.19 4.27
N TYR A 24 -28.12 21.97 5.09
CA TYR A 24 -27.98 21.35 6.42
C TYR A 24 -28.34 19.86 6.45
N PHE A 25 -29.12 19.36 5.49
CA PHE A 25 -29.45 17.93 5.35
C PHE A 25 -28.49 17.23 4.37
N VAL A 26 -27.22 17.62 4.39
CA VAL A 26 -26.15 16.84 3.74
C VAL A 26 -26.05 15.53 4.51
N ARG A 27 -26.33 14.40 3.85
CA ARG A 27 -26.15 13.07 4.44
C ARG A 27 -24.72 12.97 4.96
N THR A 28 -24.57 12.91 6.28
CA THR A 28 -23.31 12.48 6.89
C THR A 28 -23.08 11.05 6.42
N LEU A 29 -21.95 10.79 5.76
CA LEU A 29 -21.55 9.44 5.36
C LEU A 29 -21.72 8.51 6.56
N ASP A 30 -22.42 7.39 6.36
CA ASP A 30 -22.67 6.42 7.43
C ASP A 30 -21.31 5.92 7.95
N THR A 31 -21.14 5.70 9.25
CA THR A 31 -19.92 5.17 9.85
C THR A 31 -19.44 3.90 9.15
N ARG A 32 -20.36 3.09 8.59
CA ARG A 32 -20.02 1.93 7.76
C ARG A 32 -19.38 2.30 6.42
N GLU A 33 -19.86 3.35 5.76
CA GLU A 33 -19.28 3.88 4.52
C GLU A 33 -17.90 4.49 4.80
N VAL A 34 -17.72 5.20 5.92
CA VAL A 34 -16.41 5.74 6.35
C VAL A 34 -15.42 4.62 6.64
N MET A 35 -15.83 3.56 7.35
CA MET A 35 -14.96 2.40 7.59
C MET A 35 -14.65 1.63 6.30
N ALA A 36 -15.60 1.52 5.36
CA ALA A 36 -15.35 0.91 4.06
C ALA A 36 -14.35 1.72 3.25
N LEU A 37 -14.49 3.05 3.23
CA LEU A 37 -13.55 3.97 2.55
C LEU A 37 -12.16 3.97 3.20
N GLU A 38 -12.08 3.91 4.53
CA GLU A 38 -10.80 3.77 5.22
C GLU A 38 -10.11 2.43 4.94
N ARG A 39 -10.90 1.34 4.86
CA ARG A 39 -10.39 0.03 4.49
C ARG A 39 -9.92 0.01 3.04
N ASP A 40 -10.67 0.62 2.12
CA ASP A 40 -10.31 0.74 0.71
C ASP A 40 -9.01 1.53 0.55
N ARG A 41 -8.84 2.62 1.30
CA ARG A 41 -7.56 3.37 1.38
C ARG A 41 -6.40 2.56 1.93
N ARG A 42 -6.64 1.41 2.56
CA ARG A 42 -5.61 0.53 3.15
C ARG A 42 -5.34 -0.71 2.30
N VAL A 43 -6.09 -0.94 1.22
CA VAL A 43 -5.92 -2.08 0.33
C VAL A 43 -5.46 -1.59 -1.05
N GLU A 44 -4.43 -2.23 -1.60
CA GLU A 44 -3.95 -1.97 -2.95
C GLU A 44 -3.90 -3.26 -3.75
N TYR A 45 -4.39 -3.21 -4.98
CA TYR A 45 -4.35 -4.33 -5.91
C TYR A 45 -3.36 -4.03 -7.05
N GLN A 46 -2.50 -4.99 -7.37
CA GLN A 46 -1.65 -4.93 -8.54
C GLN A 46 -1.81 -6.21 -9.36
N SER A 47 -1.79 -6.10 -10.69
CA SER A 47 -1.85 -7.27 -11.56
C SER A 47 -0.44 -7.80 -11.82
N ILE A 48 -0.30 -9.12 -11.89
CA ILE A 48 0.95 -9.80 -12.20
C ILE A 48 0.91 -10.20 -13.67
N TYR A 49 1.93 -9.81 -14.42
CA TYR A 49 2.06 -10.10 -15.84
C TYR A 49 3.32 -10.92 -16.11
N PHE A 50 3.24 -11.86 -17.05
CA PHE A 50 4.37 -12.59 -17.59
C PHE A 50 4.25 -12.61 -19.11
N LYS A 51 5.27 -12.09 -19.83
CA LYS A 51 5.26 -11.93 -21.29
C LYS A 51 3.97 -11.23 -21.81
N ASP A 52 3.62 -10.10 -21.20
CA ASP A 52 2.42 -9.30 -21.48
C ASP A 52 1.07 -9.99 -21.22
N GLU A 53 1.08 -11.23 -20.74
CA GLU A 53 -0.13 -11.96 -20.33
C GLU A 53 -0.37 -11.79 -18.83
N LYS A 54 -1.60 -11.48 -18.44
CA LYS A 54 -1.97 -11.41 -17.03
C LYS A 54 -2.05 -12.83 -16.46
N ILE A 55 -1.16 -13.13 -15.52
CA ILE A 55 -1.10 -14.44 -14.86
C ILE A 55 -1.63 -14.42 -13.43
N GLY A 56 -1.91 -13.25 -12.86
CA GLY A 56 -2.35 -13.17 -11.47
C GLY A 56 -2.57 -11.77 -10.94
N TYR A 57 -2.67 -11.68 -9.62
CA TYR A 57 -2.78 -10.44 -8.88
C TYR A 57 -2.15 -10.54 -7.50
N VAL A 58 -1.84 -9.39 -6.93
CA VAL A 58 -1.42 -9.23 -5.54
C VAL A 58 -2.36 -8.23 -4.85
N GLU A 59 -2.76 -8.58 -3.64
CA GLU A 59 -3.48 -7.72 -2.70
C GLU A 59 -2.51 -7.33 -1.58
N ASN A 60 -2.37 -6.03 -1.35
CA ASN A 60 -1.57 -5.46 -0.27
C ASN A 60 -2.51 -4.77 0.73
N GLN A 61 -2.43 -5.15 2.00
CA GLN A 61 -3.14 -4.52 3.09
C GLN A 61 -2.17 -3.84 4.05
N PHE A 62 -2.38 -2.55 4.29
CA PHE A 62 -1.56 -1.72 5.17
C PHE A 62 -2.32 -1.43 6.47
N LEU A 63 -1.79 -1.95 7.58
CA LEU A 63 -2.41 -1.94 8.91
C LEU A 63 -1.54 -1.17 9.91
N PRO A 64 -1.71 0.16 10.03
CA PRO A 64 -1.15 0.94 11.12
C PRO A 64 -1.44 0.29 12.48
N GLN A 65 -0.44 0.29 13.36
CA GLN A 65 -0.51 -0.22 14.72
C GLN A 65 -0.38 0.94 15.73
N ASP A 66 -0.79 0.72 16.98
CA ASP A 66 -0.78 1.74 18.04
C ASP A 66 0.64 2.20 18.42
N ASP A 67 1.66 1.37 18.17
CA ASP A 67 3.07 1.61 18.49
C ASP A 67 3.84 2.34 17.37
N GLN A 68 3.13 3.00 16.46
CA GLN A 68 3.68 3.67 15.27
C GLN A 68 4.37 2.73 14.27
N THR A 69 4.17 1.42 14.41
CA THR A 69 4.57 0.45 13.37
C THR A 69 3.48 0.31 12.33
N LEU A 70 3.87 -0.22 11.17
CA LEU A 70 2.97 -0.54 10.08
C LEU A 70 3.08 -2.02 9.75
N LYS A 71 2.01 -2.77 10.00
CA LYS A 71 1.91 -4.16 9.55
C LYS A 71 1.45 -4.18 8.09
N ILE A 72 2.17 -4.92 7.26
CA ILE A 72 1.82 -5.18 5.86
C ILE A 72 1.40 -6.65 5.76
N ARG A 73 0.27 -6.88 5.12
CA ARG A 73 -0.13 -8.22 4.66
C ARG A 73 -0.23 -8.19 3.15
N GLN A 74 0.50 -9.07 2.49
CA GLN A 74 0.48 -9.21 1.06
C GLN A 74 0.07 -10.64 0.71
N GLN A 75 -0.92 -10.78 -0.16
CA GLN A 75 -1.39 -12.06 -0.69
C GLN A 75 -1.34 -12.00 -2.21
N ALA A 76 -0.61 -12.91 -2.84
CA ALA A 76 -0.59 -13.01 -4.30
C ALA A 76 -1.12 -14.38 -4.73
N ARG A 77 -1.90 -14.36 -5.80
CA ARG A 77 -2.37 -15.56 -6.49
C ARG A 77 -2.03 -15.43 -7.96
N MET A 78 -1.39 -16.46 -8.50
CA MET A 78 -1.01 -16.51 -9.90
C MET A 78 -1.10 -17.92 -10.45
N GLU A 79 -1.19 -18.01 -11.77
CA GLU A 79 -1.19 -19.23 -12.54
C GLU A 79 0.11 -19.31 -13.35
N LEU A 80 0.94 -20.31 -13.07
CA LEU A 80 2.21 -20.52 -13.78
C LEU A 80 2.08 -21.66 -14.77
N MET A 81 2.50 -21.42 -16.02
CA MET A 81 2.60 -22.45 -17.04
C MET A 81 3.95 -23.19 -16.93
N ILE A 82 3.90 -24.49 -16.66
CA ILE A 82 5.06 -25.37 -16.55
C ILE A 82 4.78 -26.60 -17.43
N SER A 83 5.63 -26.83 -18.44
CA SER A 83 5.49 -27.98 -19.35
C SER A 83 4.07 -28.13 -19.94
N GLU A 84 3.53 -27.03 -20.47
CA GLU A 84 2.18 -26.93 -21.06
C GLU A 84 1.01 -27.14 -20.09
N GLN A 85 1.27 -27.18 -18.78
CA GLN A 85 0.25 -27.27 -17.74
C GLN A 85 0.25 -26.04 -16.85
N THR A 86 -0.94 -25.56 -16.50
CA THR A 86 -1.10 -24.41 -15.62
C THR A 86 -1.26 -24.86 -14.18
N HIS A 87 -0.46 -24.27 -13.28
CA HIS A 87 -0.47 -24.58 -11.86
C HIS A 87 -0.69 -23.32 -11.02
N PRO A 88 -1.60 -23.37 -10.02
CA PRO A 88 -1.80 -22.25 -9.12
C PRO A 88 -0.60 -22.11 -8.18
N VAL A 89 -0.23 -20.86 -7.91
CA VAL A 89 0.78 -20.47 -6.94
C VAL A 89 0.20 -19.40 -6.03
N GLU A 90 0.40 -19.60 -4.73
CA GLU A 90 0.03 -18.65 -3.69
C GLU A 90 1.27 -18.14 -2.98
N LEU A 91 1.35 -16.82 -2.83
CA LEU A 91 2.36 -16.15 -2.02
C LEU A 91 1.66 -15.44 -0.87
N ASN A 92 2.19 -15.58 0.35
CA ASN A 92 1.77 -14.76 1.47
C ASN A 92 3.00 -14.12 2.11
N LEU A 93 2.92 -12.83 2.42
CA LEU A 93 3.92 -12.09 3.16
C LEU A 93 3.22 -11.31 4.27
N GLU A 94 3.65 -11.51 5.50
CA GLU A 94 3.40 -10.58 6.59
C GLU A 94 4.71 -9.88 6.94
N ALA A 95 4.69 -8.56 7.12
CA ALA A 95 5.85 -7.80 7.53
C ALA A 95 5.47 -6.70 8.51
N VAL A 96 6.42 -6.35 9.38
CA VAL A 96 6.30 -5.21 10.30
C VAL A 96 7.35 -4.18 9.90
N LEU A 97 6.88 -2.97 9.63
CA LEU A 97 7.73 -1.80 9.39
C LEU A 97 7.74 -0.88 10.60
N GLY A 98 8.89 -0.27 10.89
CA GLY A 98 9.03 0.81 11.86
C GLY A 98 8.44 2.13 11.36
N SER A 99 8.53 3.15 12.19
CA SER A 99 8.00 4.49 11.92
C SER A 99 8.65 5.18 10.71
N GLN A 100 9.89 4.81 10.37
CA GLN A 100 10.65 5.30 9.22
C GLN A 100 10.45 4.41 7.97
N SER A 101 9.47 3.52 8.00
CA SER A 101 9.24 2.46 7.00
C SER A 101 10.41 1.48 6.84
N ASP A 102 11.29 1.40 7.84
CA ASP A 102 12.34 0.39 7.99
C ASP A 102 11.71 -0.99 8.26
N LEU A 103 12.17 -2.04 7.59
CA LEU A 103 11.74 -3.41 7.84
C LEU A 103 12.26 -3.86 9.20
N ARG A 104 11.37 -4.42 10.04
CA ARG A 104 11.73 -5.00 11.34
C ARG A 104 11.66 -6.51 11.35
N SER A 105 10.63 -7.06 10.74
CA SER A 105 10.46 -8.51 10.61
C SER A 105 9.59 -8.86 9.41
N PHE A 106 9.74 -10.08 8.94
CA PHE A 106 8.89 -10.65 7.90
C PHE A 106 8.66 -12.14 8.12
N GLU A 107 7.52 -12.61 7.63
CA GLU A 107 7.21 -14.01 7.40
C GLU A 107 6.65 -14.13 5.99
N PHE A 108 7.27 -14.98 5.19
CA PHE A 108 6.94 -15.22 3.80
C PHE A 108 6.63 -16.70 3.61
N SER A 109 5.64 -16.99 2.76
CA SER A 109 5.35 -18.35 2.31
C SER A 109 5.03 -18.38 0.82
N PHE A 110 5.51 -19.43 0.17
CA PHE A 110 5.22 -19.82 -1.20
C PHE A 110 4.57 -21.19 -1.16
N THR A 111 3.44 -21.36 -1.84
CA THR A 111 2.79 -22.66 -1.98
C THR A 111 2.37 -22.90 -3.42
N SER A 112 2.76 -24.05 -3.94
CA SER A 112 2.26 -24.63 -5.19
C SER A 112 1.96 -26.13 -4.98
N PRO A 113 1.33 -26.82 -5.94
CA PRO A 113 1.06 -28.26 -5.85
C PRO A 113 2.30 -29.12 -5.60
N PHE A 114 3.48 -28.67 -6.07
CA PHE A 114 4.71 -29.48 -6.06
C PHE A 114 5.81 -28.90 -5.18
N TYR A 115 5.64 -27.68 -4.66
CA TYR A 115 6.68 -27.00 -3.91
C TYR A 115 6.09 -26.11 -2.82
N ARG A 116 6.71 -26.13 -1.63
CA ARG A 116 6.39 -25.24 -0.53
C ARG A 116 7.68 -24.67 0.03
N MET A 117 7.64 -23.40 0.35
CA MET A 117 8.76 -22.70 0.93
C MET A 117 8.26 -21.69 1.95
N ARG A 118 8.98 -21.54 3.05
CA ARG A 118 8.74 -20.50 4.06
C ARG A 118 10.03 -19.81 4.40
N ALA A 119 9.98 -18.50 4.57
CA ALA A 119 11.08 -17.73 5.09
C ALA A 119 10.59 -16.84 6.22
N ASN A 120 11.33 -16.76 7.31
CA ASN A 120 11.06 -15.81 8.38
C ASN A 120 12.35 -15.06 8.72
N GLY A 121 12.24 -13.82 9.15
CA GLY A 121 13.42 -13.05 9.49
C GLY A 121 13.14 -11.81 10.32
N THR A 122 14.21 -11.32 10.92
CA THR A 122 14.24 -10.08 11.72
C THR A 122 15.38 -9.20 11.26
N VAL A 123 15.23 -7.90 11.46
CA VAL A 123 16.23 -6.91 11.07
C VAL A 123 16.86 -6.30 12.31
N GLN A 124 18.19 -6.26 12.32
CA GLN A 124 19.00 -5.62 13.35
C GLN A 124 19.89 -4.57 12.68
N GLY A 125 19.47 -3.30 12.75
CA GLY A 125 20.14 -2.21 12.06
C GLY A 125 20.03 -2.35 10.54
N ASP A 126 21.14 -2.67 9.89
CA ASP A 126 21.29 -2.88 8.45
C ASP A 126 21.31 -4.36 8.03
N THR A 127 21.22 -5.27 9.00
CA THR A 127 21.39 -6.70 8.79
C THR A 127 20.06 -7.42 8.93
N VAL A 128 19.67 -8.13 7.87
CA VAL A 128 18.53 -9.06 7.87
C VAL A 128 19.03 -10.44 8.25
N ILE A 129 18.51 -11.02 9.33
CA ILE A 129 18.79 -12.40 9.75
C ILE A 129 17.54 -13.20 9.45
N PHE A 130 17.67 -14.30 8.71
CA PHE A 130 16.52 -15.09 8.28
C PHE A 130 16.79 -16.59 8.32
N GLU A 131 15.70 -17.33 8.34
CA GLU A 131 15.65 -18.77 8.14
C GLU A 131 14.76 -19.07 6.93
N LEU A 132 15.21 -19.99 6.08
CA LEU A 132 14.54 -20.46 4.88
C LEU A 132 14.31 -21.96 5.00
N ASP A 133 13.05 -22.38 5.00
CA ASP A 133 12.60 -23.76 4.93
C ASP A 133 12.06 -24.05 3.53
N THR A 134 12.73 -24.94 2.78
CA THR A 134 12.31 -25.38 1.44
C THR A 134 11.53 -26.71 1.45
N GLY A 135 11.13 -27.18 2.64
CA GLY A 135 10.52 -28.48 2.88
C GLY A 135 11.51 -29.64 3.00
N ASN A 136 12.65 -29.55 2.30
CA ASN A 136 13.71 -30.57 2.35
C ASN A 136 14.92 -30.14 3.17
N SER A 137 15.10 -28.85 3.38
CA SER A 137 16.23 -28.27 4.11
C SER A 137 15.82 -26.97 4.76
N VAL A 138 16.38 -26.73 5.94
CA VAL A 138 16.29 -25.44 6.64
C VAL A 138 17.68 -24.81 6.60
N VAL A 139 17.76 -23.57 6.12
CA VAL A 139 19.00 -22.79 6.02
C VAL A 139 18.80 -21.48 6.77
N SER A 140 19.74 -21.15 7.66
CA SER A 140 19.79 -19.83 8.29
C SER A 140 20.94 -19.04 7.68
N ASP A 141 20.67 -17.78 7.35
CA ASP A 141 21.68 -16.89 6.77
C ASP A 141 21.38 -15.42 7.14
N LYS A 142 22.27 -14.52 6.73
CA LYS A 142 22.13 -13.09 6.93
C LYS A 142 22.54 -12.30 5.70
N ILE A 143 21.86 -11.17 5.50
CA ILE A 143 22.18 -10.20 4.45
C ILE A 143 22.44 -8.85 5.10
N VAL A 144 23.60 -8.27 4.80
CA VAL A 144 24.00 -6.93 5.25
C VAL A 144 23.73 -5.96 4.09
N LEU A 145 23.04 -4.86 4.38
CA LEU A 145 22.79 -3.78 3.41
C LEU A 145 23.55 -2.51 3.82
N ASP A 146 23.61 -1.52 2.93
CA ASP A 146 24.29 -0.24 3.20
C ASP A 146 23.52 0.68 4.18
N GLY A 147 22.40 0.21 4.74
CA GLY A 147 21.57 0.90 5.71
C GLY A 147 20.31 0.12 6.07
N PRO A 148 19.42 0.68 6.92
CA PRO A 148 18.19 0.01 7.35
C PRO A 148 17.32 -0.41 6.16
N PRO A 149 17.10 -1.72 5.92
CA PRO A 149 16.38 -2.20 4.75
C PRO A 149 14.93 -1.74 4.79
N ARG A 150 14.39 -1.36 3.64
CA ARG A 150 12.95 -1.11 3.46
C ARG A 150 12.35 -2.22 2.58
N LEU A 151 11.01 -2.31 2.51
CA LEU A 151 10.30 -3.21 1.56
C LEU A 151 9.87 -2.48 0.30
N SER A 152 10.19 -3.03 -0.87
CA SER A 152 9.85 -2.45 -2.17
C SER A 152 8.35 -2.45 -2.43
N THR A 153 7.63 -1.51 -1.82
CA THR A 153 6.19 -1.29 -2.01
C THR A 153 5.93 -0.04 -2.87
N SER A 154 4.71 0.05 -3.41
CA SER A 154 4.18 1.25 -4.06
C SER A 154 4.12 2.46 -3.12
N ARG A 155 3.98 2.24 -1.80
CA ARG A 155 3.90 3.31 -0.81
C ARG A 155 5.27 3.84 -0.45
N ARG A 156 5.56 5.04 -0.94
CA ARG A 156 6.83 5.75 -0.69
C ARG A 156 6.66 6.94 0.26
N SER A 157 5.77 6.82 1.24
CA SER A 157 5.47 7.89 2.19
C SER A 157 6.70 8.33 3.01
N TYR A 158 7.69 7.46 3.20
CA TYR A 158 8.96 7.82 3.84
C TYR A 158 9.73 8.92 3.09
N LEU A 159 9.48 9.12 1.79
CA LEU A 159 10.06 10.22 1.01
C LEU A 159 9.41 11.58 1.30
N LEU A 160 8.27 11.61 2.01
CA LEU A 160 7.58 12.87 2.34
C LEU A 160 8.17 13.56 3.57
N GLY A 161 8.93 12.83 4.39
CA GLY A 161 9.51 13.35 5.64
C GLY A 161 10.91 13.94 5.49
N GLU A 162 11.51 13.85 4.30
CA GLU A 162 12.84 14.38 4.02
C GLU A 162 12.71 15.76 3.34
N ASP A 163 13.52 16.73 3.77
CA ASP A 163 13.67 18.03 3.10
C ASP A 163 14.49 17.84 1.82
N ILE A 164 13.93 17.11 0.85
CA ILE A 164 14.62 16.71 -0.38
C ILE A 164 14.60 17.87 -1.39
N GLU A 165 15.76 18.24 -1.91
CA GLU A 165 15.87 19.25 -2.97
C GLU A 165 15.63 18.67 -4.37
N VAL A 166 15.15 19.49 -5.29
CA VAL A 166 14.94 19.05 -6.69
C VAL A 166 16.28 18.66 -7.32
N GLY A 167 16.34 17.45 -7.88
CA GLY A 167 17.56 16.86 -8.45
C GLY A 167 18.37 16.03 -7.45
N GLU A 168 18.03 16.07 -6.17
CA GLU A 168 18.67 15.24 -5.16
C GLU A 168 18.38 13.75 -5.41
N LYS A 169 19.40 12.92 -5.17
CA LYS A 169 19.36 11.47 -5.37
C LYS A 169 19.54 10.75 -4.05
N LEU A 170 18.57 9.93 -3.71
CA LEU A 170 18.56 9.13 -2.50
C LEU A 170 18.85 7.67 -2.84
N LYS A 171 19.79 7.07 -2.12
CA LYS A 171 20.07 5.65 -2.14
C LYS A 171 19.20 4.97 -1.09
N ILE A 172 18.36 4.04 -1.53
CA ILE A 172 17.44 3.31 -0.66
C ILE A 172 17.83 1.83 -0.67
N PRO A 173 18.24 1.26 0.48
CA PRO A 173 18.45 -0.17 0.60
C PRO A 173 17.10 -0.87 0.69
N TRP A 174 16.85 -1.79 -0.24
CA TRP A 174 15.65 -2.61 -0.31
C TRP A 174 15.99 -4.06 -0.01
N PHE A 175 15.14 -4.70 0.78
CA PHE A 175 15.15 -6.14 0.94
C PHE A 175 13.91 -6.73 0.28
N ASP A 176 14.10 -7.81 -0.48
CA ASP A 176 13.02 -8.60 -1.08
C ASP A 176 12.88 -9.95 -0.35
N PRO A 177 11.83 -10.11 0.49
CA PRO A 177 11.56 -11.36 1.21
C PRO A 177 11.29 -12.58 0.33
N PHE A 178 10.90 -12.37 -0.93
CA PHE A 178 10.63 -13.46 -1.86
C PHE A 178 11.92 -14.08 -2.39
N SER A 179 12.82 -13.24 -2.93
CA SER A 179 14.11 -13.69 -3.46
C SER A 179 15.20 -13.81 -2.40
N LEU A 180 14.95 -13.31 -1.18
CA LEU A 180 15.91 -13.18 -0.10
C LEU A 180 17.17 -12.46 -0.58
N THR A 181 16.98 -11.31 -1.22
CA THR A 181 18.09 -10.47 -1.72
C THR A 181 17.97 -9.04 -1.24
N GLY A 182 19.12 -8.44 -0.96
CA GLY A 182 19.27 -7.00 -0.81
C GLY A 182 19.54 -6.34 -2.16
N LYS A 183 18.93 -5.20 -2.42
CA LYS A 183 19.15 -4.37 -3.61
C LYS A 183 19.25 -2.91 -3.21
N GLU A 184 20.13 -2.15 -3.84
CA GLU A 184 20.13 -0.69 -3.74
C GLU A 184 19.27 -0.12 -4.87
N SER A 185 18.44 0.87 -4.58
CA SER A 185 17.78 1.67 -5.62
C SER A 185 18.09 3.14 -5.43
N VAL A 186 18.29 3.84 -6.54
CA VAL A 186 18.48 5.29 -6.57
C VAL A 186 17.19 5.95 -6.99
N ILE A 187 16.67 6.83 -6.15
CA ILE A 187 15.49 7.64 -6.42
C ILE A 187 15.96 9.08 -6.62
N GLU A 188 15.53 9.72 -7.71
CA GLU A 188 15.77 11.15 -7.93
C GLU A 188 14.47 11.94 -7.68
N TYR A 189 14.54 12.96 -6.82
CA TYR A 189 13.40 13.83 -6.59
C TYR A 189 13.27 14.86 -7.71
N LYS A 190 12.20 14.78 -8.49
CA LYS A 190 11.94 15.69 -9.63
C LYS A 190 11.13 16.93 -9.26
N GLY A 191 10.85 17.14 -7.97
CA GLY A 191 9.97 18.21 -7.50
C GLY A 191 8.49 17.81 -7.49
N ARG A 192 7.63 18.76 -7.09
CA ARG A 192 6.18 18.58 -7.09
C ARG A 192 5.63 18.86 -8.49
N GLU A 193 4.95 17.89 -9.07
CA GLU A 193 4.19 18.09 -10.29
C GLU A 193 2.81 18.64 -9.94
N LYS A 194 2.38 19.69 -10.66
CA LYS A 194 1.00 20.19 -10.58
C LYS A 194 0.19 19.54 -11.70
N VAL A 195 -0.84 18.79 -11.35
CA VAL A 195 -1.68 18.09 -12.33
C VAL A 195 -3.05 18.75 -12.42
N LEU A 196 -3.56 18.89 -13.65
CA LEU A 196 -4.90 19.40 -13.89
C LEU A 196 -5.88 18.22 -13.93
N ILE A 197 -6.78 18.14 -12.95
CA ILE A 197 -7.83 17.12 -12.89
C ILE A 197 -9.16 17.85 -12.81
N ASN A 198 -10.05 17.63 -13.79
CA ASN A 198 -11.38 18.26 -13.86
C ASN A 198 -11.31 19.80 -13.69
N ASP A 199 -10.43 20.45 -14.45
CA ASP A 199 -10.20 21.91 -14.44
C ASP A 199 -9.75 22.48 -13.07
N ARG A 200 -9.23 21.63 -12.19
CA ARG A 200 -8.62 22.03 -10.92
C ARG A 200 -7.17 21.58 -10.87
N VAL A 201 -6.31 22.49 -10.45
CA VAL A 201 -4.88 22.21 -10.25
C VAL A 201 -4.71 21.60 -8.86
N TYR A 202 -4.12 20.41 -8.82
CA TYR A 202 -3.69 19.71 -7.62
C TYR A 202 -2.17 19.69 -7.52
#